data_AF-A0A7R9IUS1-F1
#
_entry.id   AF-A0A7R9IUS1-F1
#
_cell.length_a   1.000
_cell.length_b   1.000
_cell.length_c   1.000
_cell.angle_alpha   90.00
_cell.angle_beta   90.00
_cell.angle_gamma   90.00
#
_symmetry.space_group_name_H-M   'P 1'
#
loop_
_entity.id
_entity.type
_entity.pdbx_description
1 polymer ?
#
loop_
_entity_poly.entity_id
_entity_poly.type
_entity_poly.pdbx_seq_one_letter_code
_entity_poly.pdbx_strand_id
1 'polypeptide(L)'
;VIGVALNGIQGPDDLAASQAKLTTLTDEKFRQIFDLLYGANLTLDLFRQHGVDRIFECRILSVDKRFRGRGLARELLRRSEEVARENGF
;
A
#
# COMPACT_ATOMS: atom_id res chain seq x y z
N VAL A 1 -7.36 11.78 -15.96
CA VAL A 1 -6.67 11.74 -14.65
C VAL A 1 -5.22 12.15 -14.83
N ILE A 2 -4.70 13.11 -14.06
CA ILE A 2 -3.32 13.62 -14.19
C ILE A 2 -2.34 13.00 -13.17
N GLY A 3 -2.88 12.43 -12.10
CA GLY A 3 -2.16 11.66 -11.09
C GLY A 3 -3.15 11.02 -10.13
N VAL A 4 -2.72 10.00 -9.42
CA VAL A 4 -3.54 9.23 -8.48
C VAL A 4 -2.67 8.69 -7.34
N ALA A 5 -3.23 8.67 -6.14
CA ALA A 5 -2.80 7.81 -5.05
C ALA A 5 -3.90 6.75 -4.86
N LEU A 6 -3.60 5.48 -5.15
CA LEU A 6 -4.49 4.38 -4.80
C LEU A 6 -4.11 3.92 -3.40
N ASN A 7 -4.96 4.26 -2.45
CA ASN A 7 -4.79 3.86 -1.08
C ASN A 7 -5.66 2.63 -0.77
N GLY A 8 -5.20 1.81 0.16
CA GLY A 8 -5.93 0.70 0.71
C GLY A 8 -5.94 0.75 2.23
N ILE A 9 -6.85 -0.02 2.83
CA ILE A 9 -6.84 -0.31 4.26
C ILE A 9 -6.28 -1.72 4.40
N GLN A 10 -5.39 -1.92 5.36
CA GLN A 10 -4.88 -3.23 5.76
C GLN A 10 -5.19 -3.50 7.23
N GLY A 11 -5.57 -4.73 7.54
CA GLY A 11 -5.66 -5.28 8.90
C GLY A 11 -4.63 -6.40 9.13
N PRO A 12 -4.48 -6.86 10.39
CA PRO A 12 -3.51 -7.89 10.77
C PRO A 12 -3.68 -9.21 9.99
N ASP A 13 -4.93 -9.58 9.69
CA ASP A 13 -5.25 -10.85 9.03
C ASP A 13 -5.06 -10.81 7.51
N ASP A 14 -4.91 -9.61 6.92
CA ASP A 14 -4.78 -9.46 5.46
C ASP A 14 -3.48 -10.05 4.94
N LEU A 15 -2.43 -10.09 5.77
CA LEU A 15 -1.14 -10.68 5.41
C LEU A 15 -1.28 -12.18 5.15
N ALA A 16 -1.93 -12.89 6.07
CA ALA A 16 -2.17 -14.33 5.97
C ALA A 16 -3.10 -14.68 4.79
N ALA A 17 -4.18 -13.92 4.62
CA ALA A 17 -5.12 -14.11 3.50
C ALA A 17 -4.43 -13.94 2.14
N SER A 18 -3.53 -12.97 2.04
CA SER A 18 -2.80 -12.72 0.81
C SER A 18 -1.73 -13.78 0.52
N GLN A 19 -1.11 -14.36 1.55
CA GLN A 19 -0.19 -15.47 1.40
C GLN A 19 -0.90 -16.74 0.92
N ALA A 20 -2.10 -17.01 1.43
CA ALA A 20 -2.95 -18.08 0.91
C ALA A 20 -3.35 -17.86 -0.56
N LYS A 21 -3.58 -16.59 -0.96
CA LYS A 21 -3.85 -16.27 -2.36
C LYS A 21 -2.61 -16.48 -3.24
N LEU A 22 -1.41 -16.17 -2.75
CA LEU A 22 -0.16 -16.33 -3.48
C LEU A 22 0.12 -17.76 -3.92
N THR A 23 -0.19 -18.75 -3.09
CA THR A 23 0.01 -20.17 -3.43
C THR A 23 -0.90 -20.66 -4.56
N THR A 24 -1.98 -19.92 -4.85
CA THR A 24 -2.92 -20.23 -5.93
C THR A 24 -2.57 -19.57 -7.27
N LEU A 25 -1.56 -18.68 -7.30
CA LEU A 25 -1.19 -17.93 -8.50
C LEU A 25 -0.23 -18.73 -9.39
N THR A 26 -0.55 -18.78 -10.68
CA THR A 26 0.24 -19.48 -11.70
C THR A 26 1.23 -18.57 -12.45
N ASP A 27 1.09 -17.25 -12.33
CA ASP A 27 2.01 -16.29 -12.95
C ASP A 27 3.29 -16.12 -12.11
N GLU A 28 4.39 -16.65 -12.63
CA GLU A 28 5.69 -16.64 -11.94
C GLU A 28 6.25 -15.24 -11.72
N LYS A 29 6.04 -14.30 -12.64
CA LYS A 29 6.56 -12.92 -12.51
C LYS A 29 5.79 -12.17 -11.43
N PHE A 30 4.47 -12.34 -11.43
CA PHE A 30 3.63 -11.77 -10.40
C PHE A 30 3.97 -12.34 -9.02
N ARG A 31 4.21 -13.66 -8.94
CA ARG A 31 4.64 -14.33 -7.71
C ARG A 31 5.96 -13.78 -7.17
N GLN A 32 6.97 -13.55 -8.03
CA GLN A 32 8.25 -12.97 -7.61
C GLN A 32 8.11 -11.58 -6.97
N ILE A 33 7.29 -10.71 -7.56
CA ILE A 33 7.04 -9.36 -7.01
C ILE A 33 6.39 -9.48 -5.62
N PHE A 34 5.39 -10.34 -5.50
CA PHE A 34 4.69 -10.55 -4.24
C PHE A 34 5.58 -11.17 -3.16
N ASP A 35 6.36 -12.21 -3.48
CA ASP A 35 7.26 -12.86 -2.53
C ASP A 35 8.24 -11.83 -1.90
N LEU A 36 8.75 -10.89 -2.71
CA LEU A 36 9.59 -9.80 -2.22
C LEU A 36 8.84 -8.87 -1.26
N LEU A 37 7.65 -8.40 -1.64
CA LEU A 37 6.84 -7.46 -0.84
C LEU A 37 6.34 -8.09 0.47
N TYR A 38 5.88 -9.33 0.42
CA TYR A 38 5.39 -10.05 1.61
C TYR A 38 6.53 -10.48 2.53
N GLY A 39 7.66 -10.92 1.96
CA GLY A 39 8.86 -11.23 2.74
C GLY A 39 9.33 -10.06 3.59
N ALA A 40 9.29 -8.84 3.04
CA ALA A 40 9.61 -7.63 3.79
C ALA A 40 8.59 -7.38 4.94
N ASN A 41 7.29 -7.49 4.65
CA ASN A 41 6.24 -7.24 5.65
C ASN A 41 6.24 -8.26 6.81
N LEU A 42 6.63 -9.52 6.58
CA LEU A 42 6.73 -10.53 7.64
C LEU A 42 7.73 -10.16 8.74
N THR A 43 8.73 -9.34 8.42
CA THR A 43 9.73 -8.88 9.38
C THR A 43 9.32 -7.59 10.10
N LEU A 44 8.21 -6.96 9.68
CA LEU A 44 7.73 -5.66 10.14
C LEU A 44 6.31 -5.80 10.68
N ASP A 45 6.16 -6.22 11.94
CA ASP A 45 4.87 -6.24 12.62
C ASP A 45 4.47 -4.82 13.07
N LEU A 46 4.08 -3.99 12.10
CA LEU A 46 3.70 -2.58 12.32
C LEU A 46 2.43 -2.44 13.18
N PHE A 47 1.50 -3.39 13.06
CA PHE A 47 0.28 -3.42 13.86
C PHE A 47 0.62 -3.53 15.35
N ARG A 48 1.46 -4.49 15.73
CA ARG A 48 1.91 -4.64 17.11
C ARG A 48 2.81 -3.50 17.55
N GLN A 49 3.71 -3.03 16.68
CA GLN A 49 4.64 -1.94 16.99
C GLN A 49 3.90 -0.64 17.35
N HIS A 50 2.80 -0.35 16.66
CA HIS A 50 2.03 0.89 16.87
C HIS A 50 0.75 0.69 17.68
N GLY A 51 0.40 -0.56 18.03
CA GLY A 51 -0.81 -0.87 18.80
C GLY A 51 -2.11 -0.55 18.05
N VAL A 52 -2.11 -0.73 16.73
CA VAL A 52 -3.23 -0.41 15.84
C VAL A 52 -3.84 -1.67 15.23
N ASP A 53 -5.13 -1.62 14.91
CA ASP A 53 -5.87 -2.72 14.29
C ASP A 53 -6.04 -2.54 12.77
N ARG A 54 -5.73 -1.36 12.24
CA ARG A 54 -5.81 -1.04 10.81
C ARG A 54 -4.75 -0.02 10.41
N ILE A 55 -4.23 -0.14 9.19
CA ILE A 55 -3.24 0.77 8.59
C ILE A 55 -3.79 1.31 7.27
N PHE A 56 -3.59 2.60 7.04
CA PHE A 56 -3.86 3.26 5.75
C PHE A 56 -2.60 3.20 4.88
N GLU A 57 -2.66 2.45 3.78
CA GLU A 57 -1.51 2.13 2.93
C GLU A 57 -1.63 2.81 1.56
N CYS A 58 -0.59 3.53 1.13
CA CYS A 58 -0.48 3.99 -0.26
C CYS A 58 0.11 2.89 -1.15
N ARG A 59 -0.71 2.22 -1.95
CA ARG A 59 -0.30 1.08 -2.81
C ARG A 59 0.27 1.51 -4.15
N ILE A 60 -0.30 2.56 -4.75
CA ILE A 60 0.18 3.11 -6.02
C ILE A 60 0.18 4.62 -5.93
N LEU A 61 1.32 5.23 -6.21
CA LEU A 61 1.44 6.66 -6.45
C LEU A 61 1.91 6.87 -7.89
N SER A 62 1.07 7.49 -8.71
CA SER A 62 1.37 7.69 -10.12
C SER A 62 1.03 9.11 -10.57
N VAL A 63 1.92 9.70 -11.37
CA VAL A 63 1.74 11.01 -11.98
C VAL A 63 2.07 10.90 -13.46
N ASP A 64 1.18 11.42 -14.30
CA ASP A 64 1.37 11.45 -15.74
C ASP A 64 2.66 12.20 -16.08
N LYS A 65 3.45 11.63 -17.00
CA LYS A 65 4.77 12.16 -17.37
C LYS A 65 4.74 13.64 -17.80
N ARG A 66 3.65 14.09 -18.41
CA ARG A 66 3.44 15.47 -18.88
C ARG A 66 3.34 16.48 -17.72
N PHE A 67 3.08 16.00 -16.50
CA PHE A 67 2.84 16.83 -15.32
C PHE A 67 3.86 16.61 -14.19
N ARG A 68 4.96 15.91 -14.47
CA ARG A 68 6.09 15.75 -13.54
C ARG A 68 6.80 17.09 -13.30
N GLY A 69 7.58 17.16 -12.22
CA GLY A 69 8.30 18.37 -11.81
C GLY A 69 7.43 19.45 -11.15
N ARG A 70 6.12 19.19 -10.97
CA ARG A 70 5.16 20.15 -10.40
C ARG A 70 4.73 19.84 -8.96
N GLY A 71 5.40 18.90 -8.29
CA GLY A 71 5.08 18.52 -6.91
C GLY A 71 3.80 17.69 -6.71
N LEU A 72 3.14 17.23 -7.79
CA LEU A 72 1.85 16.50 -7.69
C LEU A 72 1.91 15.24 -6.83
N ALA A 73 3.01 14.48 -6.87
CA ALA A 73 3.16 13.29 -6.04
C ALA A 73 3.12 13.61 -4.54
N ARG A 74 3.79 14.71 -4.14
CA ARG A 74 3.78 15.20 -2.75
C ARG A 74 2.39 15.65 -2.34
N GLU A 75 1.70 16.38 -3.22
CA GLU A 75 0.34 16.84 -2.95
C GLU A 75 -0.66 15.69 -2.82
N LEU A 76 -0.53 14.65 -3.66
CA LEU A 76 -1.35 13.45 -3.56
C LEU A 76 -1.15 12.73 -2.22
N LEU A 77 0.11 12.56 -1.77
CA LEU A 77 0.39 11.97 -0.46
C LEU A 77 -0.15 12.82 0.69
N ARG A 78 0.04 14.15 0.63
CA ARG A 78 -0.50 15.08 1.64
C ARG A 78 -2.02 14.92 1.78
N ARG A 79 -2.74 14.82 0.67
CA ARG A 79 -4.20 14.60 0.66
C ARG A 79 -4.58 13.20 1.14
N SER A 80 -3.79 12.18 0.81
CA SER A 80 -3.99 10.83 1.36
C SER A 80 -3.90 10.83 2.88
N GLU A 81 -2.94 11.57 3.47
CA GLU A 81 -2.83 11.72 4.92
C GLU A 81 -4.02 12.48 5.52
N GLU A 82 -4.54 13.51 4.85
CA GLU A 82 -5.76 14.22 5.28
C GLU A 82 -6.94 13.26 5.35
N VAL A 83 -7.16 12.48 4.28
CA VAL A 83 -8.21 11.46 4.24
C VAL A 83 -8.02 10.39 5.33
N ALA A 84 -6.79 9.95 5.57
CA ALA A 84 -6.48 8.99 6.63
C ALA A 84 -6.89 9.54 8.01
N ARG A 85 -6.47 10.78 8.35
CA ARG A 85 -6.81 11.44 9.61
C ARG A 85 -8.33 11.64 9.77
N GLU A 86 -9.02 12.07 8.71
CA GLU A 86 -10.48 12.25 8.70
C GLU A 86 -11.24 10.94 8.98
N ASN A 87 -10.62 9.78 8.68
CA ASN A 87 -11.21 8.46 8.89
C ASN A 87 -10.65 7.73 10.13
N GLY A 88 -9.87 8.41 10.97
CA GLY A 88 -9.37 7.89 12.24
C GLY A 88 -8.19 6.91 12.12
N PHE A 89 -7.37 7.07 11.07
CA PHE A 89 -6.07 6.40 10.93
C PHE A 89 -4.91 7.28 11.44
#